data_AF-A0A949MZH5-F1
#
_entry.id   AF-A0A949MZH5-F1
#
_cell.length_a   1.000
_cell.length_b   1.000
_cell.length_c   1.000
_cell.angle_alpha   90.00
_cell.angle_beta   90.00
_cell.angle_gamma   90.00
#
_symmetry.space_group_name_H-M   'P 1'
#
loop_
_entity.id
_entity.type
_entity.pdbx_description
1 polymer ?
#
loop_
_entity_poly.entity_id
_entity_poly.type
_entity_poly.pdbx_seq_one_letter_code
_entity_poly.pdbx_strand_id
1 'polypeptide(L)'
;MSDSSEQRDPSVADPAADHMADPVANPAPTTDTGGVTLTVPAGAARFVTWSPPGHFYSPVPDLVEITDDAERLFVARESLEGIDLRVAVQLENFRELARLAREAPIPASPTATTRYGTDNLNYGVGDASMLQSMLRRLRPRRYLEVGSGWSTALALDTSLNFLDGSMSVTAIEPYPELLMNCLRSGDPVEVLARRVQEVPLARFCELEANDVLFIDSSHVLKTASDVHYLFTSVLPVLATGVYVHVHDMFWPFEYLRHWIEEGRAWNECYLVHAFLLYNDTYQIELFNHYLGQCHREIIETELPAMLENTGGALWLKRAR
;
A
#
# COMPACT_ATOMS: atom_id res chain seq x y z
N MET A 1 9.42 -48.18 -60.76
CA MET A 1 10.01 -49.52 -60.52
C MET A 1 11.31 -49.25 -59.79
N SER A 2 11.53 -49.62 -58.54
CA SER A 2 10.96 -50.69 -57.73
C SER A 2 10.94 -50.23 -56.27
N ASP A 3 9.86 -50.65 -55.62
CA ASP A 3 9.54 -50.58 -54.21
C ASP A 3 10.45 -51.51 -53.39
N SER A 4 10.82 -51.13 -52.17
CA SER A 4 11.30 -52.03 -51.10
C SER A 4 11.40 -51.26 -49.78
N SER A 5 10.39 -51.49 -48.96
CA SER A 5 10.23 -51.15 -47.55
C SER A 5 11.26 -51.82 -46.64
N GLU A 6 11.75 -51.11 -45.61
CA GLU A 6 12.11 -51.76 -44.34
C GLU A 6 12.04 -50.78 -43.15
N GLN A 7 11.10 -51.12 -42.25
CA GLN A 7 11.08 -51.02 -40.78
C GLN A 7 11.56 -49.72 -40.08
N ARG A 8 10.60 -49.01 -39.44
CA ARG A 8 10.85 -48.03 -38.38
C ARG A 8 10.73 -48.70 -37.01
N ASP A 9 11.80 -48.59 -36.24
CA ASP A 9 11.95 -48.95 -34.82
C ASP A 9 11.22 -47.92 -33.94
N PRO A 10 10.35 -48.31 -32.98
CA PRO A 10 9.72 -47.40 -32.04
C PRO A 10 10.47 -47.39 -30.71
N SER A 11 11.56 -46.64 -30.60
CA SER A 11 12.20 -46.39 -29.30
C SER A 11 13.01 -45.09 -29.28
N VAL A 12 12.33 -43.96 -29.14
CA VAL A 12 12.96 -42.75 -28.56
C VAL A 12 12.02 -42.20 -27.51
N ALA A 13 12.32 -42.57 -26.26
CA ALA A 13 11.72 -42.03 -25.06
C ALA A 13 12.22 -40.59 -24.84
N ASP A 14 11.29 -39.75 -24.41
CA ASP A 14 11.47 -38.36 -23.98
C ASP A 14 12.32 -38.31 -22.68
N PRO A 15 13.48 -37.63 -22.63
CA PRO A 15 14.30 -37.57 -21.43
C PRO A 15 13.93 -36.33 -20.62
N ALA A 16 12.83 -36.40 -19.88
CA ALA A 16 12.49 -35.41 -18.86
C ALA A 16 11.73 -36.06 -17.69
N ALA A 17 12.34 -37.06 -17.09
CA ALA A 17 11.94 -37.59 -15.79
C ALA A 17 13.17 -38.18 -15.10
N ASP A 18 13.87 -37.39 -14.28
CA ASP A 18 14.24 -37.82 -12.93
C ASP A 18 14.88 -36.66 -12.15
N HIS A 19 14.85 -36.77 -10.82
CA HIS A 19 15.30 -35.82 -9.79
C HIS A 19 14.22 -34.88 -9.22
N MET A 20 13.18 -35.46 -8.63
CA MET A 20 12.67 -34.94 -7.35
C MET A 20 13.44 -35.63 -6.22
N ALA A 21 14.30 -34.87 -5.54
CA ALA A 21 14.82 -35.27 -4.23
C ALA A 21 13.76 -34.93 -3.16
N ASP A 22 13.42 -35.91 -2.32
CA ASP A 22 12.54 -35.74 -1.17
C ASP A 22 13.06 -34.66 -0.21
N PRO A 23 12.25 -33.66 0.18
CA PRO A 23 12.55 -32.89 1.38
C PRO A 23 12.08 -33.68 2.60
N VAL A 24 13.04 -33.87 3.51
CA VAL A 24 12.95 -34.40 4.88
C VAL A 24 11.59 -34.10 5.53
N ALA A 25 10.88 -35.15 5.94
CA ALA A 25 9.63 -35.05 6.69
C ALA A 25 9.87 -34.37 8.06
N ASN A 26 9.27 -33.20 8.28
CA ASN A 26 9.16 -32.61 9.61
C ASN A 26 8.09 -33.37 10.43
N PRO A 27 8.32 -33.60 11.74
CA PRO A 27 7.36 -34.30 12.59
C PRO A 27 6.12 -33.42 12.80
N ALA A 28 4.94 -34.02 12.66
CA ALA A 28 3.66 -33.33 12.84
C ALA A 28 3.47 -32.89 14.30
N PRO A 29 3.16 -31.62 14.57
CA PRO A 29 2.59 -31.22 15.84
C PRO A 29 1.11 -31.62 15.85
N THR A 30 0.75 -32.57 16.73
CA THR A 30 -0.64 -32.86 17.05
C THR A 30 -1.20 -31.74 17.92
N THR A 31 -1.95 -30.82 17.30
CA THR A 31 -2.83 -29.86 17.98
C THR A 31 -4.11 -29.70 17.18
N ASP A 32 -5.22 -30.06 17.81
CA ASP A 32 -6.63 -29.87 17.42
C ASP A 32 -6.89 -29.11 16.10
N THR A 33 -7.02 -29.85 14.99
CA THR A 33 -7.37 -29.29 13.68
C THR A 33 -8.88 -29.29 13.50
N GLY A 34 -9.56 -28.26 14.03
CA GLY A 34 -10.86 -27.88 13.53
C GLY A 34 -10.74 -27.51 12.05
N GLY A 35 -10.86 -28.49 11.14
CA GLY A 35 -10.71 -28.27 9.71
C GLY A 35 -11.74 -27.24 9.22
N VAL A 36 -11.29 -26.19 8.55
CA VAL A 36 -12.17 -25.17 7.97
C VAL A 36 -12.56 -25.61 6.57
N THR A 37 -13.86 -25.73 6.30
CA THR A 37 -14.37 -25.92 4.93
C THR A 37 -14.64 -24.56 4.31
N LEU A 38 -13.94 -24.24 3.22
CA LEU A 38 -14.13 -23.00 2.46
C LEU A 38 -14.77 -23.30 1.11
N THR A 39 -15.84 -22.59 0.79
CA THR A 39 -16.35 -22.58 -0.59
C THR A 39 -15.59 -21.53 -1.38
N VAL A 40 -14.83 -21.98 -2.39
CA VAL A 40 -14.04 -21.09 -3.24
C VAL A 40 -14.65 -20.98 -4.64
N PRO A 41 -14.59 -19.81 -5.29
CA PRO A 41 -14.99 -19.69 -6.69
C PRO A 41 -14.22 -20.66 -7.59
N ALA A 42 -14.87 -21.22 -8.61
CA ALA A 42 -14.25 -22.20 -9.50
C ALA A 42 -12.92 -21.72 -10.13
N GLY A 43 -12.82 -20.42 -10.45
CA GLY A 43 -11.59 -19.82 -10.97
C GLY A 43 -10.46 -19.69 -9.94
N ALA A 44 -10.79 -19.66 -8.66
CA ALA A 44 -9.82 -19.61 -7.56
C ALA A 44 -9.40 -21.01 -7.08
N ALA A 45 -10.20 -22.04 -7.36
CA ALA A 45 -10.02 -23.40 -6.84
C ALA A 45 -8.60 -23.95 -7.08
N ARG A 46 -8.06 -23.79 -8.29
CA ARG A 46 -6.71 -24.27 -8.63
C ARG A 46 -5.61 -23.63 -7.78
N PHE A 47 -5.78 -22.37 -7.37
CA PHE A 47 -4.77 -21.65 -6.59
C PHE A 47 -4.79 -22.03 -5.11
N VAL A 48 -5.95 -22.43 -4.59
CA VAL A 48 -6.07 -22.84 -3.17
C VAL A 48 -5.83 -24.34 -2.97
N THR A 49 -5.93 -25.17 -4.01
CA THR A 49 -5.69 -26.62 -3.93
C THR A 49 -4.31 -27.06 -4.43
N TRP A 50 -3.56 -26.19 -5.11
CA TRP A 50 -2.21 -26.52 -5.60
C TRP A 50 -1.24 -26.85 -4.45
N SER A 51 -1.29 -26.05 -3.38
CA SER A 51 -0.49 -26.23 -2.17
C SER A 51 -1.34 -25.77 -0.98
N PRO A 52 -1.33 -26.47 0.16
CA PRO A 52 -2.12 -26.06 1.32
C PRO A 52 -1.63 -24.72 1.90
N PRO A 53 -2.51 -23.91 2.51
CA PRO A 53 -2.12 -22.72 3.28
C PRO A 53 -1.04 -23.04 4.32
N GLY A 54 -0.10 -22.12 4.53
CA GLY A 54 1.05 -22.30 5.42
C GLY A 54 2.22 -23.07 4.80
N HIS A 55 2.01 -23.79 3.69
CA HIS A 55 3.11 -24.46 3.00
C HIS A 55 3.98 -23.48 2.21
N PHE A 56 5.27 -23.78 2.04
CA PHE A 56 6.22 -22.88 1.39
C PHE A 56 5.90 -22.52 -0.09
N TYR A 57 5.07 -23.31 -0.78
CA TYR A 57 4.55 -22.99 -2.12
C TYR A 57 3.22 -22.23 -2.11
N SER A 58 2.62 -22.00 -0.94
CA SER A 58 1.40 -21.22 -0.76
C SER A 58 1.75 -19.76 -0.46
N PRO A 59 1.03 -18.79 -1.04
CA PRO A 59 1.18 -17.38 -0.67
C PRO A 59 0.51 -17.04 0.68
N VAL A 60 -0.30 -17.95 1.23
CA VAL A 60 -0.93 -17.80 2.55
C VAL A 60 0.05 -18.30 3.61
N PRO A 61 0.45 -17.45 4.58
CA PRO A 61 1.43 -17.81 5.60
C PRO A 61 0.82 -18.67 6.71
N ASP A 62 1.68 -19.33 7.51
CA ASP A 62 1.29 -20.04 8.72
C ASP A 62 1.54 -19.14 9.94
N LEU A 63 0.52 -18.97 10.78
CA LEU A 63 0.64 -18.19 12.00
C LEU A 63 1.59 -18.85 13.02
N VAL A 64 1.74 -20.18 13.01
CA VAL A 64 2.71 -20.88 13.86
C VAL A 64 4.13 -20.49 13.46
N GLU A 65 4.47 -20.53 12.18
CA GLU A 65 5.78 -20.11 11.68
C GLU A 65 6.07 -18.63 11.97
N ILE A 66 5.07 -17.75 11.78
CA ILE A 66 5.20 -16.32 12.14
C ILE A 66 5.45 -16.15 13.64
N THR A 67 4.76 -16.94 14.48
CA THR A 67 4.91 -16.88 15.93
C THR A 67 6.29 -17.34 16.36
N ASP A 68 6.78 -18.44 15.79
CA ASP A 68 8.11 -18.99 16.07
C ASP A 68 9.23 -18.04 15.64
N ASP A 69 9.02 -17.24 14.59
CA ASP A 69 9.99 -16.28 14.04
C ASP A 69 9.72 -14.81 14.45
N ALA A 70 8.85 -14.62 15.44
CA ALA A 70 8.38 -13.30 15.84
C ALA A 70 9.50 -12.36 16.31
N GLU A 71 10.57 -12.91 16.92
CA GLU A 71 11.72 -12.12 17.35
C GLU A 71 12.47 -11.50 16.16
N ARG A 72 12.49 -12.16 15.00
CA ARG A 72 13.14 -11.64 13.79
C ARG A 72 12.25 -10.65 13.05
N LEU A 73 10.96 -10.96 12.93
CA LEU A 73 9.99 -10.16 12.18
C LEU A 73 9.69 -8.81 12.84
N PHE A 74 9.48 -8.83 14.15
CA PHE A 74 9.01 -7.65 14.90
C PHE A 74 10.13 -6.96 15.70
N VAL A 75 11.39 -7.21 15.34
CA VAL A 75 12.53 -6.53 15.95
C VAL A 75 12.50 -5.04 15.60
N ALA A 76 12.68 -4.18 16.61
CA ALA A 76 12.86 -2.76 16.38
C ALA A 76 14.14 -2.51 15.58
N ARG A 77 14.07 -1.57 14.63
CA ARG A 77 15.21 -1.18 13.79
C ARG A 77 15.32 0.33 13.77
N GLU A 78 16.54 0.85 13.79
CA GLU A 78 16.80 2.30 13.62
C GLU A 78 17.09 2.65 12.15
N SER A 79 17.57 1.67 11.37
CA SER A 79 17.92 1.81 9.96
C SER A 79 17.75 0.49 9.19
N LEU A 80 17.76 0.60 7.86
CA LEU A 80 17.84 -0.52 6.93
C LEU A 80 18.94 -0.23 5.90
N GLU A 81 19.86 -1.18 5.73
CA GLU A 81 20.92 -1.05 4.74
C GLU A 81 20.33 -0.98 3.32
N GLY A 82 20.90 -0.12 2.48
CA GLY A 82 20.44 0.07 1.10
C GLY A 82 19.25 1.03 0.94
N ILE A 83 18.71 1.59 2.02
CA ILE A 83 17.63 2.59 1.97
C ILE A 83 18.14 3.92 2.53
N ASP A 84 18.10 4.97 1.71
CA ASP A 84 18.29 6.32 2.22
C ASP A 84 16.98 6.83 2.86
N LEU A 85 16.93 6.75 4.19
CA LEU A 85 15.78 7.22 4.97
C LEU A 85 15.64 8.75 4.95
N ARG A 86 16.66 9.52 4.56
CA ARG A 86 16.61 11.00 4.54
C ARG A 86 16.11 11.60 5.85
N VAL A 87 16.57 11.06 6.98
CA VAL A 87 16.08 11.39 8.34
C VAL A 87 16.04 12.89 8.60
N ALA A 88 17.13 13.61 8.29
CA ALA A 88 17.18 15.05 8.51
C ALA A 88 16.09 15.82 7.74
N VAL A 89 15.82 15.42 6.49
CA VAL A 89 14.76 16.00 5.65
C VAL A 89 13.38 15.68 6.23
N GLN A 90 13.15 14.44 6.67
CA GLN A 90 11.89 14.06 7.30
C GLN A 90 11.61 14.88 8.57
N LEU A 91 12.62 15.09 9.42
CA LEU A 91 12.46 15.89 10.65
C LEU A 91 12.21 17.37 10.38
N GLU A 92 12.85 17.94 9.35
CA GLU A 92 12.57 19.32 8.91
C GLU A 92 11.14 19.44 8.37
N ASN A 93 10.78 18.54 7.44
CA ASN A 93 9.44 18.45 6.86
C ASN A 93 8.38 18.31 7.95
N PHE A 94 8.59 17.43 8.92
CA PHE A 94 7.62 17.17 9.98
C PHE A 94 7.34 18.40 10.85
N ARG A 95 8.35 19.22 11.20
CA ARG A 95 8.11 20.45 11.98
C ARG A 95 7.21 21.43 11.23
N GLU A 96 7.43 21.59 9.93
CA GLU A 96 6.57 22.42 9.09
C GLU A 96 5.14 21.88 9.02
N LEU A 97 5.01 20.58 8.77
CA LEU A 97 3.69 19.92 8.67
C LEU A 97 2.94 19.95 10.00
N ALA A 98 3.61 19.72 11.12
CA ALA A 98 3.03 19.82 12.45
C ALA A 98 2.52 21.24 12.75
N ARG A 99 3.28 22.28 12.35
CA ARG A 99 2.80 23.67 12.45
C ARG A 99 1.51 23.86 11.65
N LEU A 100 1.47 23.39 10.39
CA LEU A 100 0.27 23.47 9.56
C LEU A 100 -0.90 22.72 10.22
N ALA A 101 -0.71 21.50 10.69
CA ALA A 101 -1.74 20.71 11.37
C ALA A 101 -2.32 21.44 12.58
N ARG A 102 -1.48 22.08 13.42
CA ARG A 102 -1.93 22.88 14.58
C ARG A 102 -2.76 24.10 14.19
N GLU A 103 -2.50 24.70 13.03
CA GLU A 103 -3.26 25.85 12.52
C GLU A 103 -4.65 25.49 12.00
N ALA A 104 -4.86 24.22 11.64
CA ALA A 104 -6.15 23.74 11.12
C ALA A 104 -6.52 22.36 11.71
N PRO A 105 -6.83 22.29 13.02
CA PRO A 105 -7.26 21.05 13.66
C PRO A 105 -8.48 20.45 12.96
N ILE A 106 -8.46 19.13 12.79
CA ILE A 106 -9.53 18.41 12.10
C ILE A 106 -10.61 18.00 13.13
N PRO A 107 -11.89 18.27 12.89
CA PRO A 107 -12.95 17.91 13.83
C PRO A 107 -13.13 16.39 13.93
N ALA A 108 -13.63 15.92 15.08
CA ALA A 108 -13.92 14.50 15.30
C ALA A 108 -15.01 13.98 14.35
N SER A 109 -16.04 14.78 14.06
CA SER A 109 -17.12 14.39 13.16
C SER A 109 -17.25 15.37 11.98
N PRO A 110 -17.81 14.94 10.84
CA PRO A 110 -18.18 15.85 9.75
C PRO A 110 -18.98 17.05 10.24
N THR A 111 -18.76 18.22 9.65
CA THR A 111 -19.41 19.49 10.03
C THR A 111 -20.22 20.08 8.88
N ALA A 112 -20.81 21.27 9.04
CA ALA A 112 -21.46 21.97 7.93
C ALA A 112 -20.49 22.31 6.78
N THR A 113 -19.18 22.41 7.03
CA THR A 113 -18.16 22.79 6.02
C THR A 113 -17.16 21.68 5.70
N THR A 114 -17.21 20.55 6.41
CA THR A 114 -16.30 19.41 6.22
C THR A 114 -17.07 18.09 6.07
N ARG A 115 -16.56 17.21 5.21
CA ARG A 115 -17.07 15.86 4.94
C ARG A 115 -16.36 14.83 5.81
N TYR A 116 -15.08 15.06 6.09
CA TYR A 116 -14.25 14.21 6.92
C TYR A 116 -14.39 14.54 8.42
N GLY A 117 -14.22 13.52 9.27
CA GLY A 117 -14.00 13.65 10.70
C GLY A 117 -13.06 12.55 11.21
N THR A 118 -12.26 12.82 12.24
CA THR A 118 -11.25 11.87 12.76
C THR A 118 -11.84 10.67 13.50
N ASP A 119 -13.09 10.74 13.96
CA ASP A 119 -13.84 9.62 14.54
C ASP A 119 -14.43 8.76 13.42
N ASN A 120 -13.54 8.12 12.67
CA ASN A 120 -13.87 7.11 11.67
C ASN A 120 -12.93 5.91 11.84
N LEU A 121 -13.37 4.74 11.39
CA LEU A 121 -12.65 3.49 11.63
C LEU A 121 -11.43 3.27 10.72
N ASN A 122 -11.31 4.04 9.63
CA ASN A 122 -10.44 3.66 8.50
C ASN A 122 -9.28 4.64 8.25
N TYR A 123 -9.36 5.88 8.72
CA TYR A 123 -8.36 6.91 8.48
C TYR A 123 -8.15 7.74 9.74
N GLY A 124 -7.03 7.52 10.43
CA GLY A 124 -6.78 8.05 11.77
C GLY A 124 -6.26 9.49 11.79
N VAL A 125 -6.13 10.05 13.00
CA VAL A 125 -5.66 11.43 13.21
C VAL A 125 -4.26 11.70 12.65
N GLY A 126 -3.32 10.75 12.74
CA GLY A 126 -1.97 10.90 12.21
C GLY A 126 -1.93 11.05 10.68
N ASP A 127 -2.54 10.10 9.97
CA ASP A 127 -2.62 10.15 8.50
C ASP A 127 -3.43 11.35 8.01
N ALA A 128 -4.51 11.70 8.70
CA ALA A 128 -5.31 12.87 8.38
C ALA A 128 -4.54 14.18 8.55
N SER A 129 -3.85 14.33 9.67
CA SER A 129 -3.05 15.54 9.96
C SER A 129 -1.93 15.71 8.92
N MET A 130 -1.26 14.61 8.55
CA MET A 130 -0.18 14.64 7.59
C MET A 130 -0.68 14.83 6.15
N LEU A 131 -1.77 14.20 5.73
CA LEU A 131 -2.38 14.43 4.41
C LEU A 131 -2.82 15.89 4.25
N GLN A 132 -3.60 16.43 5.19
CA GLN A 132 -4.05 17.83 5.13
C GLN A 132 -2.86 18.78 5.04
N SER A 133 -1.85 18.58 5.88
CA SER A 133 -0.66 19.45 5.93
C SER A 133 0.20 19.32 4.67
N MET A 134 0.35 18.12 4.12
CA MET A 134 1.08 17.89 2.87
C MET A 134 0.39 18.59 1.70
N LEU A 135 -0.93 18.48 1.57
CA LEU A 135 -1.67 19.19 0.52
C LEU A 135 -1.56 20.71 0.66
N ARG A 136 -1.58 21.23 1.89
CA ARG A 136 -1.36 22.67 2.16
C ARG A 136 0.04 23.15 1.83
N ARG A 137 1.06 22.32 2.10
CA ARG A 137 2.46 22.62 1.77
C ARG A 137 2.70 22.57 0.27
N LEU A 138 2.26 21.50 -0.39
CA LEU A 138 2.52 21.26 -1.81
C LEU A 138 1.65 22.14 -2.72
N ARG A 139 0.44 22.49 -2.27
CA ARG A 139 -0.59 23.18 -3.07
C ARG A 139 -0.72 22.53 -4.47
N PRO A 140 -0.96 21.21 -4.55
CA PRO A 140 -1.02 20.51 -5.83
C PRO A 140 -2.12 21.08 -6.71
N ARG A 141 -1.92 21.03 -8.03
CA ARG A 141 -2.99 21.32 -8.99
C ARG A 141 -3.90 20.10 -9.12
N ARG A 142 -3.32 18.89 -9.04
CA ARG A 142 -4.01 17.62 -9.19
C ARG A 142 -3.72 16.69 -8.02
N TYR A 143 -4.79 16.13 -7.48
CA TYR A 143 -4.76 15.04 -6.53
C TYR A 143 -5.54 13.87 -7.14
N LEU A 144 -4.83 12.78 -7.43
CA LEU A 144 -5.38 11.57 -8.00
C LEU A 144 -5.20 10.45 -7.00
N GLU A 145 -6.30 9.84 -6.58
CA GLU A 145 -6.34 8.82 -5.54
C GLU A 145 -6.82 7.48 -6.09
N VAL A 146 -6.12 6.41 -5.75
CA VAL A 146 -6.44 5.01 -6.07
C VAL A 146 -6.81 4.31 -4.77
N GLY A 147 -8.07 3.86 -4.68
CA GLY A 147 -8.70 3.47 -3.43
C GLY A 147 -9.22 4.71 -2.70
N SER A 148 -10.54 4.88 -2.61
CA SER A 148 -11.14 6.17 -2.25
C SER A 148 -12.16 6.10 -1.12
N GLY A 149 -12.24 7.17 -0.32
CA GLY A 149 -13.15 7.23 0.82
C GLY A 149 -12.92 8.46 1.71
N TRP A 150 -12.56 8.21 2.96
CA TRP A 150 -12.35 9.27 3.95
C TRP A 150 -11.15 10.17 3.63
N SER A 151 -10.05 9.61 3.14
CA SER A 151 -8.89 10.33 2.61
C SER A 151 -9.27 11.30 1.49
N THR A 152 -10.09 10.85 0.54
CA THR A 152 -10.62 11.71 -0.54
C THR A 152 -11.50 12.83 0.01
N ALA A 153 -12.38 12.52 0.96
CA ALA A 153 -13.23 13.51 1.63
C ALA A 153 -12.38 14.59 2.32
N LEU A 154 -11.29 14.19 2.99
CA LEU A 154 -10.33 15.10 3.61
C LEU A 154 -9.55 15.93 2.58
N ALA A 155 -9.12 15.32 1.46
CA ALA A 155 -8.45 16.03 0.38
C ALA A 155 -9.37 17.10 -0.21
N LEU A 156 -10.65 16.78 -0.42
CA LEU A 156 -11.65 17.73 -0.90
C LEU A 156 -11.91 18.87 0.11
N ASP A 157 -12.06 18.54 1.39
CA ASP A 157 -12.19 19.55 2.45
C ASP A 157 -10.95 20.45 2.50
N THR A 158 -9.76 19.89 2.28
CA THR A 158 -8.51 20.64 2.26
C THR A 158 -8.45 21.60 1.07
N SER A 159 -8.85 21.13 -0.12
CA SER A 159 -8.93 21.96 -1.33
C SER A 159 -9.83 23.17 -1.13
N LEU A 160 -11.05 22.93 -0.65
CA LEU A 160 -12.07 23.97 -0.52
C LEU A 160 -11.76 24.98 0.58
N ASN A 161 -11.21 24.52 1.71
CA ASN A 161 -11.01 25.39 2.88
C ASN A 161 -9.64 26.08 2.89
N PHE A 162 -8.62 25.54 2.21
CA PHE A 162 -7.24 26.05 2.31
C PHE A 162 -6.54 26.31 0.98
N LEU A 163 -7.07 25.80 -0.14
CA LEU A 163 -6.47 25.92 -1.48
C LEU A 163 -7.39 26.62 -2.48
N ASP A 164 -8.36 27.41 -2.00
CA ASP A 164 -9.28 28.19 -2.82
C ASP A 164 -10.09 27.35 -3.83
N GLY A 165 -10.25 26.04 -3.57
CA GLY A 165 -10.87 25.09 -4.50
C GLY A 165 -10.08 24.87 -5.80
N SER A 166 -8.80 25.23 -5.84
CA SER A 166 -7.97 25.18 -7.05
C SER A 166 -7.41 23.79 -7.38
N MET A 167 -7.44 22.86 -6.43
CA MET A 167 -6.97 21.48 -6.62
C MET A 167 -8.08 20.61 -7.20
N SER A 168 -7.85 20.00 -8.36
CA SER A 168 -8.75 19.00 -8.93
C SER A 168 -8.56 17.65 -8.22
N VAL A 169 -9.66 17.05 -7.78
CA VAL A 169 -9.68 15.75 -7.09
C VAL A 169 -10.24 14.69 -8.03
N THR A 170 -9.47 13.61 -8.25
CA THR A 170 -9.91 12.43 -9.01
C THR A 170 -9.79 11.20 -8.13
N ALA A 171 -10.89 10.45 -7.98
CA ALA A 171 -10.93 9.20 -7.24
C ALA A 171 -11.10 8.01 -8.20
N ILE A 172 -10.22 7.02 -8.13
CA ILE A 172 -10.28 5.77 -8.88
C ILE A 172 -10.62 4.67 -7.89
N GLU A 173 -11.85 4.17 -7.98
CA GLU A 173 -12.38 3.21 -7.02
C GLU A 173 -13.48 2.36 -7.69
N PRO A 174 -13.28 1.04 -7.88
CA PRO A 174 -14.32 0.18 -8.43
C PRO A 174 -15.61 0.12 -7.58
N TYR A 175 -15.52 0.36 -6.28
CA TYR A 175 -16.62 0.29 -5.31
C TYR A 175 -16.73 1.60 -4.50
N PRO A 176 -17.21 2.70 -5.10
CA PRO A 176 -17.09 4.03 -4.51
C PRO A 176 -18.16 4.34 -3.46
N GLU A 177 -18.90 3.35 -2.95
CA GLU A 177 -20.05 3.57 -2.07
C GLU A 177 -19.67 4.36 -0.81
N LEU A 178 -18.50 4.07 -0.21
CA LEU A 178 -18.01 4.82 0.94
C LEU A 178 -17.82 6.29 0.60
N LEU A 179 -17.09 6.59 -0.48
CA LEU A 179 -16.87 7.97 -0.92
C LEU A 179 -18.20 8.66 -1.25
N MET A 180 -19.09 8.01 -2.00
CA MET A 180 -20.37 8.58 -2.38
C MET A 180 -21.24 8.96 -1.16
N ASN A 181 -21.11 8.23 -0.04
CA ASN A 181 -21.78 8.57 1.22
C ASN A 181 -21.13 9.78 1.94
N CYS A 182 -19.86 10.06 1.70
CA CYS A 182 -19.17 11.25 2.24
C CYS A 182 -19.47 12.51 1.43
N LEU A 183 -19.72 12.37 0.13
CA LEU A 183 -19.88 13.49 -0.80
C LEU A 183 -21.23 14.20 -0.68
N ARG A 184 -21.24 15.46 -1.11
CA ARG A 184 -22.42 16.33 -1.22
C ARG A 184 -22.71 16.64 -2.67
N SER A 185 -23.96 16.99 -2.94
CA SER A 185 -24.37 17.45 -4.28
C SER A 185 -23.57 18.68 -4.69
N GLY A 186 -22.91 18.60 -5.86
CA GLY A 186 -22.09 19.68 -6.41
C GLY A 186 -20.62 19.65 -6.02
N ASP A 187 -20.17 18.63 -5.30
CA ASP A 187 -18.75 18.49 -4.96
C ASP A 187 -17.87 18.35 -6.21
N PRO A 188 -16.75 19.11 -6.32
CA PRO A 188 -15.87 19.10 -7.48
C PRO A 188 -14.90 17.91 -7.44
N VAL A 189 -15.44 16.69 -7.53
CA VAL A 189 -14.68 15.44 -7.58
C VAL A 189 -15.07 14.62 -8.80
N GLU A 190 -14.06 14.12 -9.53
CA GLU A 190 -14.25 13.15 -10.59
C GLU A 190 -14.13 11.74 -10.01
N VAL A 191 -15.21 10.97 -10.03
CA VAL A 191 -15.21 9.57 -9.55
C VAL A 191 -15.17 8.62 -10.75
N LEU A 192 -14.05 7.91 -10.88
CA LEU A 192 -13.84 6.85 -11.87
C LEU A 192 -14.16 5.51 -11.22
N ALA A 193 -15.43 5.09 -11.33
CA ALA A 193 -15.96 3.84 -10.80
C ALA A 193 -15.44 2.59 -11.57
N ARG A 194 -14.14 2.35 -11.49
CA ARG A 194 -13.44 1.28 -12.22
C ARG A 194 -12.14 0.89 -11.53
N ARG A 195 -11.63 -0.29 -11.87
CA ARG A 195 -10.31 -0.75 -11.42
C ARG A 195 -9.21 0.15 -12.01
N VAL A 196 -8.13 0.36 -11.25
CA VAL A 196 -7.01 1.21 -11.70
C VAL A 196 -6.35 0.71 -12.98
N GLN A 197 -6.33 -0.61 -13.19
CA GLN A 197 -5.79 -1.25 -14.40
C GLN A 197 -6.58 -0.90 -15.68
N GLU A 198 -7.81 -0.38 -15.53
CA GLU A 198 -8.67 0.04 -16.65
C GLU A 198 -8.57 1.55 -16.93
N VAL A 199 -7.88 2.30 -16.06
CA VAL A 199 -7.63 3.73 -16.26
C VAL A 199 -6.44 3.90 -17.21
N PRO A 200 -6.59 4.67 -18.31
CA PRO A 200 -5.49 4.89 -19.25
C PRO A 200 -4.27 5.50 -18.55
N LEU A 201 -3.06 4.99 -18.86
CA LEU A 201 -1.80 5.52 -18.31
C LEU A 201 -1.64 7.03 -18.55
N ALA A 202 -2.20 7.55 -19.63
CA ALA A 202 -2.20 8.98 -19.94
C ALA A 202 -2.76 9.84 -18.79
N ARG A 203 -3.72 9.31 -18.01
CA ARG A 203 -4.27 10.03 -16.85
C ARG A 203 -3.23 10.26 -15.75
N PHE A 204 -2.30 9.33 -15.57
CA PHE A 204 -1.20 9.47 -14.62
C PHE A 204 -0.08 10.36 -15.17
N CYS A 205 0.10 10.40 -16.49
CA CYS A 205 1.03 11.32 -17.16
C CYS A 205 0.61 12.80 -17.04
N GLU A 206 -0.63 13.09 -16.64
CA GLU A 206 -1.10 14.45 -16.38
C GLU A 206 -0.56 15.03 -15.06
N LEU A 207 -0.06 14.20 -14.14
CA LEU A 207 0.51 14.65 -12.87
C LEU A 207 1.86 15.31 -13.12
N GLU A 208 2.00 16.55 -12.64
CA GLU A 208 3.20 17.37 -12.78
C GLU A 208 3.91 17.55 -11.43
N ALA A 209 5.02 18.29 -11.40
CA ALA A 209 5.73 18.56 -10.17
C ALA A 209 4.79 19.17 -9.09
N ASN A 210 4.90 18.66 -7.86
CA ASN A 210 4.04 18.94 -6.70
C ASN A 210 2.61 18.40 -6.75
N ASP A 211 2.17 17.79 -7.86
CA ASP A 211 0.92 17.03 -7.87
C ASP A 211 1.07 15.71 -7.08
N VAL A 212 -0.07 15.15 -6.66
CA VAL A 212 -0.11 14.00 -5.76
C VAL A 212 -0.81 12.82 -6.41
N LEU A 213 -0.13 11.66 -6.39
CA LEU A 213 -0.74 10.35 -6.52
C LEU A 213 -0.89 9.73 -5.12
N PHE A 214 -2.11 9.44 -4.71
CA PHE A 214 -2.41 8.72 -3.46
C PHE A 214 -2.76 7.27 -3.76
N ILE A 215 -2.12 6.33 -3.08
CA ILE A 215 -2.30 4.88 -3.26
C ILE A 215 -2.70 4.27 -1.92
N ASP A 216 -3.94 3.79 -1.86
CA ASP A 216 -4.47 2.95 -0.78
C ASP A 216 -5.26 1.79 -1.42
N SER A 217 -4.50 0.88 -2.04
CA SER A 217 -5.04 -0.14 -2.93
C SER A 217 -5.39 -1.43 -2.19
N SER A 218 -5.37 -2.59 -2.88
CA SER A 218 -5.71 -3.86 -2.23
C SER A 218 -4.68 -4.40 -1.23
N HIS A 219 -3.47 -3.81 -1.16
CA HIS A 219 -2.34 -4.26 -0.32
C HIS A 219 -1.81 -5.67 -0.63
N VAL A 220 -2.29 -6.29 -1.71
CA VAL A 220 -1.94 -7.67 -2.11
C VAL A 220 -1.30 -7.72 -3.49
N LEU A 221 -0.01 -8.01 -3.50
CA LEU A 221 0.77 -8.41 -4.66
C LEU A 221 0.44 -9.86 -5.06
N LYS A 222 -0.12 -10.01 -6.27
CA LYS A 222 -0.34 -11.29 -6.95
C LYS A 222 -0.53 -11.07 -8.46
N THR A 223 -0.60 -12.15 -9.24
CA THR A 223 -0.94 -12.06 -10.66
C THR A 223 -2.20 -11.23 -10.88
N ALA A 224 -2.10 -10.24 -11.78
CA ALA A 224 -3.16 -9.29 -12.11
C ALA A 224 -3.62 -8.35 -10.97
N SER A 225 -2.84 -8.20 -9.90
CA SER A 225 -3.17 -7.23 -8.84
C SER A 225 -2.94 -5.77 -9.26
N ASP A 226 -3.65 -4.88 -8.59
CA ASP A 226 -3.49 -3.42 -8.68
C ASP A 226 -2.12 -2.98 -8.16
N VAL A 227 -1.66 -3.53 -7.03
CA VAL A 227 -0.32 -3.28 -6.47
C VAL A 227 0.76 -3.51 -7.52
N HIS A 228 0.75 -4.66 -8.20
CA HIS A 228 1.72 -4.93 -9.26
C HIS A 228 1.65 -3.90 -10.39
N TYR A 229 0.44 -3.57 -10.86
CA TYR A 229 0.24 -2.59 -11.94
C TYR A 229 0.70 -1.19 -11.55
N LEU A 230 0.38 -0.74 -10.33
CA LEU A 230 0.76 0.57 -9.81
C LEU A 230 2.29 0.73 -9.84
N PHE A 231 3.02 -0.23 -9.28
CA PHE A 231 4.48 -0.14 -9.18
C PHE A 231 5.20 -0.36 -10.51
N THR A 232 4.68 -1.20 -11.41
CA THR A 232 5.38 -1.58 -12.65
C THR A 232 4.92 -0.83 -13.89
N SER A 233 3.75 -0.20 -13.85
CA SER A 233 3.17 0.51 -15.01
C SER A 233 2.87 1.98 -14.71
N VAL A 234 2.34 2.30 -13.53
CA VAL A 234 1.96 3.69 -13.18
C VAL A 234 3.15 4.51 -12.69
N LEU A 235 3.86 4.06 -11.64
CA LEU A 235 4.99 4.81 -11.11
C LEU A 235 6.02 5.19 -12.20
N PRO A 236 6.43 4.27 -13.11
CA PRO A 236 7.41 4.60 -14.14
C PRO A 236 7.04 5.76 -15.08
N VAL A 237 5.75 6.06 -15.27
CA VAL A 237 5.31 7.13 -16.20
C VAL A 237 5.10 8.50 -15.55
N LEU A 238 5.18 8.60 -14.22
CA LEU A 238 4.99 9.87 -13.50
C LEU A 238 6.04 10.93 -13.88
N ALA A 239 5.69 12.22 -13.84
CA ALA A 239 6.68 13.27 -14.03
C ALA A 239 7.63 13.39 -12.81
N THR A 240 8.86 13.85 -13.04
CA THR A 240 9.75 14.26 -11.94
C THR A 240 9.08 15.34 -11.08
N GLY A 241 9.19 15.21 -9.77
CA GLY A 241 8.60 16.12 -8.79
C GLY A 241 7.18 15.75 -8.34
N VAL A 242 6.55 14.73 -8.94
CA VAL A 242 5.29 14.17 -8.44
C VAL A 242 5.52 13.52 -7.07
N TYR A 243 4.61 13.78 -6.14
CA TYR A 243 4.58 13.14 -4.82
C TYR A 243 3.66 11.91 -4.87
N VAL A 244 4.12 10.82 -4.27
CA VAL A 244 3.37 9.56 -4.16
C VAL A 244 3.16 9.27 -2.68
N HIS A 245 1.90 9.18 -2.27
CA HIS A 245 1.52 8.67 -0.96
C HIS A 245 1.21 7.19 -1.11
N VAL A 246 1.87 6.34 -0.33
CA VAL A 246 1.53 4.91 -0.19
C VAL A 246 1.03 4.71 1.24
N HIS A 247 -0.21 4.26 1.37
CA HIS A 247 -0.90 4.10 2.64
C HIS A 247 -0.61 2.73 3.28
N ASP A 248 -0.90 2.59 4.58
CA ASP A 248 -0.65 1.38 5.40
C ASP A 248 0.77 0.80 5.31
N MET A 249 1.75 1.71 5.27
CA MET A 249 3.16 1.37 5.37
C MET A 249 3.62 1.52 6.82
N PHE A 250 4.29 0.48 7.32
CA PHE A 250 4.77 0.44 8.70
C PHE A 250 6.27 0.15 8.70
N TRP A 251 7.03 0.92 9.46
CA TRP A 251 8.44 0.63 9.72
C TRP A 251 8.61 -0.64 10.58
N PRO A 252 9.55 -1.57 10.26
CA PRO A 252 10.56 -1.54 9.19
C PRO A 252 10.18 -2.33 7.92
N PHE A 253 9.04 -1.99 7.33
CA PHE A 253 8.36 -2.70 6.23
C PHE A 253 7.86 -4.10 6.60
N GLU A 254 7.17 -4.17 7.74
CA GLU A 254 6.42 -5.34 8.20
C GLU A 254 5.05 -4.89 8.70
N TYR A 255 4.01 -5.68 8.48
CA TYR A 255 2.67 -5.34 8.96
C TYR A 255 2.58 -5.47 10.48
N LEU A 256 1.63 -4.73 11.07
CA LEU A 256 1.41 -4.74 12.52
C LEU A 256 1.05 -6.16 12.99
N ARG A 257 1.68 -6.61 14.07
CA ARG A 257 1.47 -7.96 14.63
C ARG A 257 -0.02 -8.33 14.74
N HIS A 258 -0.84 -7.45 15.29
CA HIS A 258 -2.26 -7.71 15.47
C HIS A 258 -3.03 -7.83 14.14
N TRP A 259 -2.59 -7.16 13.06
CA TRP A 259 -3.18 -7.35 11.73
C TRP A 259 -2.84 -8.72 11.14
N ILE A 260 -1.62 -9.21 11.38
CA ILE A 260 -1.22 -10.56 10.97
C ILE A 260 -2.00 -11.60 11.77
N GLU A 261 -2.19 -11.39 13.08
CA GLU A 261 -3.01 -12.25 13.96
C GLU A 261 -4.50 -12.26 13.58
N GLU A 262 -5.02 -11.17 13.00
CA GLU A 262 -6.36 -11.12 12.37
C GLU A 262 -6.45 -11.94 11.06
N GLY A 263 -5.32 -12.42 10.55
CA GLY A 263 -5.23 -13.19 9.30
C GLY A 263 -5.03 -12.32 8.05
N ARG A 264 -4.64 -11.04 8.20
CA ARG A 264 -4.32 -10.19 7.04
C ARG A 264 -2.97 -10.61 6.45
N ALA A 265 -3.02 -11.37 5.35
CA ALA A 265 -1.85 -11.78 4.58
C ALA A 265 -1.47 -10.76 3.49
N TRP A 266 -1.42 -9.48 3.86
CA TRP A 266 -0.96 -8.42 2.95
C TRP A 266 0.54 -8.52 2.73
N ASN A 267 1.03 -8.02 1.59
CA ASN A 267 2.43 -8.15 1.20
C ASN A 267 2.96 -6.96 0.36
N GLU A 268 2.19 -5.88 0.24
CA GLU A 268 2.63 -4.65 -0.44
C GLU A 268 3.83 -3.99 0.26
N CYS A 269 3.89 -4.02 1.59
CA CYS A 269 5.01 -3.43 2.33
C CYS A 269 6.37 -4.06 1.94
N TYR A 270 6.41 -5.36 1.63
CA TYR A 270 7.62 -6.04 1.17
C TYR A 270 8.01 -5.63 -0.26
N LEU A 271 7.03 -5.37 -1.13
CA LEU A 271 7.29 -4.80 -2.45
C LEU A 271 7.85 -3.38 -2.33
N VAL A 272 7.26 -2.55 -1.48
CA VAL A 272 7.73 -1.18 -1.22
C VAL A 272 9.15 -1.19 -0.67
N HIS A 273 9.45 -2.09 0.28
CA HIS A 273 10.80 -2.29 0.77
C HIS A 273 11.78 -2.61 -0.36
N ALA A 274 11.48 -3.64 -1.16
CA ALA A 274 12.32 -4.03 -2.28
C ALA A 274 12.44 -2.93 -3.34
N PHE A 275 11.38 -2.15 -3.57
CA PHE A 275 11.37 -1.02 -4.49
C PHE A 275 12.26 0.13 -4.03
N LEU A 276 12.39 0.35 -2.72
CA LEU A 276 13.22 1.41 -2.15
C LEU A 276 14.69 1.01 -1.99
N LEU A 277 14.97 -0.30 -1.89
CA LEU A 277 16.35 -0.79 -1.86
C LEU A 277 17.12 -0.32 -3.09
N TYR A 278 18.17 0.45 -2.83
CA TYR A 278 19.07 1.02 -3.85
C TYR A 278 18.36 1.95 -4.85
N ASN A 279 17.18 2.46 -4.51
CA ASN A 279 16.42 3.36 -5.35
C ASN A 279 16.69 4.81 -4.97
N ASP A 280 17.29 5.54 -5.89
CA ASP A 280 17.57 6.97 -5.85
C ASP A 280 16.60 7.79 -6.73
N THR A 281 15.65 7.11 -7.40
CA THR A 281 14.63 7.72 -8.25
C THR A 281 13.43 8.18 -7.43
N TYR A 282 13.07 7.45 -6.40
CA TYR A 282 12.04 7.83 -5.44
C TYR A 282 12.68 8.05 -4.09
N GLN A 283 12.47 9.24 -3.53
CA GLN A 283 13.07 9.63 -2.26
C GLN A 283 11.99 9.75 -1.20
N ILE A 284 12.27 9.24 0.01
CA ILE A 284 11.39 9.40 1.16
C ILE A 284 11.37 10.88 1.56
N GLU A 285 10.16 11.42 1.74
CA GLU A 285 9.90 12.79 2.18
C GLU A 285 9.27 12.83 3.57
N LEU A 286 8.47 11.82 3.90
CA LEU A 286 7.86 11.63 5.21
C LEU A 286 7.47 10.16 5.37
N PHE A 287 7.74 9.56 6.52
CA PHE A 287 7.28 8.22 6.86
C PHE A 287 6.74 8.21 8.30
N ASN A 288 5.42 8.24 8.43
CA ASN A 288 4.73 8.46 9.69
C ASN A 288 5.11 7.44 10.77
N HIS A 289 4.96 6.14 10.47
CA HIS A 289 5.28 5.09 11.42
C HIS A 289 6.77 5.08 11.79
N TYR A 290 7.67 5.37 10.84
CA TYR A 290 9.10 5.48 11.14
C TYR A 290 9.39 6.60 12.15
N LEU A 291 8.83 7.80 11.95
CA LEU A 291 8.98 8.89 12.92
C LEU A 291 8.39 8.52 14.28
N GLY A 292 7.25 7.83 14.30
CA GLY A 292 6.61 7.35 15.53
C GLY A 292 7.45 6.35 16.33
N GLN A 293 8.18 5.47 15.63
CA GLN A 293 9.01 4.43 16.25
C GLN A 293 10.41 4.93 16.61
N CYS A 294 11.03 5.75 15.76
CA CYS A 294 12.45 6.10 15.86
C CYS A 294 12.73 7.53 16.31
N HIS A 295 11.76 8.44 16.20
CA HIS A 295 11.91 9.88 16.51
C HIS A 295 10.70 10.40 17.29
N ARG A 296 10.17 9.58 18.19
CA ARG A 296 8.91 9.84 18.91
C ARG A 296 8.87 11.22 19.57
N GLU A 297 10.01 11.68 20.09
CA GLU A 297 10.18 12.94 20.79
C GLU A 297 9.79 14.16 19.94
N ILE A 298 9.95 14.11 18.62
CA ILE A 298 9.54 15.21 17.74
C ILE A 298 8.02 15.28 17.64
N ILE A 299 7.33 14.14 17.63
CA ILE A 299 5.87 14.07 17.61
C ILE A 299 5.32 14.53 18.97
N GLU A 300 5.92 14.08 20.08
CA GLU A 300 5.56 14.53 21.44
C GLU A 300 5.70 16.05 21.60
N THR A 301 6.69 16.64 20.96
CA THR A 301 6.93 18.09 21.05
C THR A 301 6.01 18.87 20.12
N GLU A 302 5.88 18.45 18.87
CA GLU A 302 5.24 19.25 17.84
C GLU A 302 3.76 18.91 17.64
N LEU A 303 3.37 17.64 17.65
CA LEU A 303 1.99 17.22 17.39
C LEU A 303 1.58 16.01 18.24
N PRO A 304 1.46 16.17 19.58
CA PRO A 304 1.22 15.05 20.49
C PRO A 304 -0.01 14.19 20.15
N ALA A 305 -1.06 14.80 19.58
CA ALA A 305 -2.28 14.10 19.17
C ALA A 305 -2.03 12.97 18.15
N MET A 306 -0.98 13.09 17.33
CA MET A 306 -0.59 12.04 16.39
C MET A 306 -0.10 10.76 17.10
N LEU A 307 0.21 10.80 18.39
CA LEU A 307 0.62 9.60 19.14
C LEU A 307 -0.56 8.71 19.55
N GLU A 308 -1.80 9.18 19.43
CA GLU A 308 -2.99 8.34 19.57
C GLU A 308 -3.04 7.29 18.45
N ASN A 309 -2.69 7.71 17.24
CA ASN A 309 -2.48 6.86 16.07
C ASN A 309 -1.58 7.62 15.10
N THR A 310 -0.32 7.16 14.95
CA THR A 310 0.66 7.82 14.07
C THR A 310 0.31 7.67 12.60
N GLY A 311 -0.48 6.65 12.27
CA GLY A 311 -0.83 6.33 10.91
C GLY A 311 0.26 5.58 10.14
N GLY A 312 -0.09 5.20 8.91
CA GLY A 312 0.71 4.40 7.99
C GLY A 312 1.22 5.14 6.75
N ALA A 313 1.14 6.47 6.69
CA ALA A 313 1.53 7.21 5.50
C ALA A 313 3.05 7.15 5.21
N LEU A 314 3.39 6.71 4.00
CA LEU A 314 4.70 6.88 3.39
C LEU A 314 4.61 7.83 2.18
N TRP A 315 5.26 8.97 2.27
CA TRP A 315 5.36 9.95 1.19
C TRP A 315 6.71 9.83 0.48
N LEU A 316 6.64 9.58 -0.81
CA LEU A 316 7.76 9.56 -1.73
C LEU A 316 7.68 10.76 -2.67
N LYS A 317 8.83 11.23 -3.14
CA LYS A 317 8.93 12.16 -4.27
C LYS A 317 9.73 11.52 -5.37
N ARG A 318 9.20 11.54 -6.60
CA ARG A 318 9.99 11.17 -7.78
C ARG A 318 11.05 12.24 -8.03
N ALA A 319 12.32 11.92 -7.79
CA ALA A 319 13.44 12.85 -7.87
C ALA A 319 14.07 12.95 -9.26
N ARG A 320 13.91 11.92 -10.11
CA ARG A 320 14.41 11.88 -11.49
C ARG A 320 13.47 11.11 -12.42
#